data_AF-A0A1C4IES1-F1
#
_entry.id   AF-A0A1C4IES1-F1
#
_cell.length_a   1.000
_cell.length_b   1.000
_cell.length_c   1.000
_cell.angle_alpha   90.00
_cell.angle_beta   90.00
_cell.angle_gamma   90.00
#
_symmetry.space_group_name_H-M   'P 1'
#
loop_
_entity.id
_entity.type
_entity.pdbx_description
1 polymer ?
#
loop_
_entity_poly.entity_id
_entity_poly.type
_entity_poly.pdbx_seq_one_letter_code
_entity_poly.pdbx_strand_id
1 'polypeptide(L)'
;MTGDADSAFLTHASEVAFDLGEDRFRLTTLRIRPRRVEFTEVDGPALPPVYREGPPPGTGRAARRTYDWQPAAAAPSWMNMAWLLDDLAAWVGQMAEDHVVLAGVESPKPDWCDVLVRDGDTPYRARLALAARDEVLDYPGMYLRELFAEGRHRDHLTENGTLVDLRGIL
;
A
#
# COMPACT_ATOMS: atom_id res chain seq x y z
N MET A 1 19.14 17.60 2.64
CA MET A 1 18.32 16.46 3.08
C MET A 1 16.89 16.92 3.23
N THR A 2 16.14 16.95 2.14
CA THR A 2 14.67 17.05 2.20
C THR A 2 14.19 15.78 2.87
N GLY A 3 13.67 15.87 4.11
CA GLY A 3 12.83 14.81 4.64
C GLY A 3 11.80 14.48 3.58
N ASP A 4 11.78 13.23 3.14
CA ASP A 4 11.21 12.83 1.86
C ASP A 4 9.74 13.22 1.78
N ALA A 5 9.44 14.21 0.95
CA ALA A 5 8.12 14.78 0.87
C ALA A 5 7.10 13.78 0.26
N ASP A 6 7.58 12.71 -0.37
CA ASP A 6 6.75 11.60 -0.84
C ASP A 6 6.45 10.63 0.30
N SER A 7 7.43 10.35 1.16
CA SER A 7 7.21 9.65 2.44
C SER A 7 6.14 10.36 3.27
N ALA A 8 6.29 11.66 3.51
CA ALA A 8 5.30 12.43 4.28
C ALA A 8 3.89 12.43 3.65
N PHE A 9 3.81 12.48 2.31
CA PHE A 9 2.53 12.40 1.61
C PHE A 9 1.89 11.01 1.75
N LEU A 10 2.67 9.94 1.64
CA LEU A 10 2.21 8.56 1.80
C LEU A 10 1.76 8.27 3.24
N THR A 11 2.51 8.72 4.25
CA THR A 11 2.07 8.63 5.65
C THR A 11 0.74 9.34 5.86
N HIS A 12 0.58 10.54 5.31
CA HIS A 12 -0.70 11.24 5.40
C HIS A 12 -1.83 10.51 4.67
N ALA A 13 -1.56 9.96 3.49
CA ALA A 13 -2.54 9.18 2.73
C ALA A 13 -2.93 7.88 3.44
N SER A 14 -1.98 7.21 4.10
CA SER A 14 -2.23 6.04 4.96
C SER A 14 -3.22 6.39 6.08
N GLU A 15 -2.98 7.49 6.79
CA GLU A 15 -3.86 7.94 7.87
C GLU A 15 -5.28 8.25 7.38
N VAL A 16 -5.39 8.96 6.26
CA VAL A 16 -6.68 9.30 5.67
C VAL A 16 -7.38 8.04 5.16
N ALA A 17 -6.66 7.09 4.58
CA ALA A 17 -7.22 5.81 4.15
C ALA A 17 -7.73 4.98 5.33
N PHE A 18 -7.04 5.00 6.47
CA PHE A 18 -7.50 4.35 7.69
C PHE A 18 -8.78 5.02 8.20
N ASP A 19 -8.75 6.33 8.45
CA ASP A 19 -9.85 7.05 9.07
C ASP A 19 -11.12 7.00 8.19
N LEU A 20 -10.99 7.19 6.88
CA LEU A 20 -12.11 7.11 5.95
C LEU A 20 -12.59 5.66 5.71
N GLY A 21 -11.72 4.67 5.92
CA GLY A 21 -12.06 3.24 5.87
C GLY A 21 -13.10 2.86 6.92
N GLU A 22 -12.98 3.41 8.13
CA GLU A 22 -13.97 3.25 9.20
C GLU A 22 -15.33 3.88 8.83
N ASP A 23 -15.34 4.87 7.94
CA ASP A 23 -16.54 5.59 7.46
C ASP A 23 -17.04 5.09 6.09
N ARG A 24 -16.69 3.86 5.69
CA ARG A 24 -17.13 3.22 4.42
C ARG A 24 -16.60 3.89 3.16
N PHE A 25 -15.40 4.45 3.19
CA PHE A 25 -14.72 4.88 1.98
C PHE A 25 -13.50 4.01 1.73
N ARG A 26 -13.22 3.74 0.46
CA ARG A 26 -11.96 3.10 0.04
C ARG A 26 -11.19 4.03 -0.88
N LEU A 27 -9.87 3.99 -0.76
CA LEU A 27 -8.98 4.65 -1.71
C LEU A 27 -9.10 3.94 -3.07
N THR A 28 -9.28 4.72 -4.14
CA THR A 28 -9.34 4.20 -5.52
C THR A 28 -8.13 4.61 -6.33
N THR A 29 -7.60 5.80 -6.08
CA THR A 29 -6.46 6.36 -6.80
C THR A 29 -5.57 7.10 -5.82
N LEU A 30 -4.26 6.82 -5.88
CA LEU A 30 -3.22 7.69 -5.34
C LEU A 30 -2.21 8.00 -6.43
N ARG A 31 -1.76 9.25 -6.50
CA ARG A 31 -0.70 9.70 -7.41
C ARG A 31 0.33 10.50 -6.63
N ILE A 32 1.61 10.13 -6.72
CA ILE A 32 2.73 10.85 -6.09
C ILE A 32 2.92 12.23 -6.72
N ARG A 33 2.67 12.35 -8.03
CA ARG A 33 2.61 13.62 -8.76
C ARG A 33 1.27 13.66 -9.53
N PRO A 34 0.40 14.66 -9.33
CA PRO A 34 0.59 15.92 -8.58
C PRO A 34 0.20 15.87 -7.08
N ARG A 35 0.36 14.73 -6.38
CA ARG A 35 -0.16 14.50 -5.00
C ARG A 35 -1.69 14.56 -4.94
N ARG A 36 -2.30 13.52 -5.50
CA ARG A 36 -3.76 13.37 -5.53
C ARG A 36 -4.15 12.05 -4.87
N VAL A 37 -5.20 12.08 -4.07
CA VAL A 37 -5.84 10.88 -3.50
C VAL A 37 -7.32 10.96 -3.79
N GLU A 38 -7.91 9.85 -4.20
CA GLU A 38 -9.33 9.72 -4.50
C GLU A 38 -9.93 8.58 -3.70
N PHE A 39 -11.17 8.79 -3.28
CA PHE A 39 -11.94 7.85 -2.49
C PHE A 39 -13.29 7.59 -3.14
N THR A 40 -13.86 6.44 -2.85
CA THR A 40 -15.23 6.08 -3.24
C THR A 40 -15.92 5.46 -2.05
N GLU A 41 -17.14 5.88 -1.77
CA GLU A 41 -17.99 5.26 -0.76
C GLU A 41 -18.33 3.83 -1.19
N VAL A 42 -18.30 2.88 -0.25
CA VAL A 42 -18.61 1.47 -0.50
C VAL A 42 -19.98 1.12 0.07
N ASP A 43 -20.68 0.21 -0.61
CA ASP A 43 -21.93 -0.35 -0.12
C ASP A 43 -21.69 -1.25 1.11
N GLY A 44 -22.70 -1.33 1.98
CA GLY A 44 -22.71 -2.21 3.14
C GLY A 44 -22.33 -1.53 4.45
N PRO A 45 -22.13 -2.31 5.53
CA PRO A 45 -21.76 -1.78 6.83
C PRO A 45 -20.28 -1.37 6.86
N ALA A 46 -19.97 -0.37 7.69
CA ALA A 46 -18.59 -0.12 8.10
C ALA A 46 -18.03 -1.36 8.81
N LEU A 47 -16.83 -1.78 8.39
CA LEU A 47 -16.14 -2.91 9.00
C LEU A 47 -15.12 -2.36 10.01
N PRO A 48 -15.09 -2.88 11.26
CA PRO A 48 -14.10 -2.45 12.24
C PRO A 48 -12.69 -2.92 11.84
N PRO A 49 -11.63 -2.23 12.31
CA PRO A 49 -10.26 -2.70 12.12
C PRO A 49 -10.05 -4.08 12.78
N VAL A 50 -9.20 -4.90 12.16
CA VAL A 50 -8.80 -6.21 12.67
C VAL A 50 -7.28 -6.30 12.65
N TYR A 51 -6.68 -6.26 13.82
CA TYR A 51 -5.23 -6.24 14.02
C TYR A 51 -4.68 -7.65 14.18
N ARG A 52 -3.42 -7.88 13.77
CA ARG A 52 -2.72 -9.15 13.97
C ARG A 52 -2.53 -9.47 15.46
N GLU A 53 -1.99 -8.52 16.21
CA GLU A 53 -1.62 -8.70 17.64
C GLU A 53 -2.49 -7.88 18.60
N GLY A 54 -3.45 -7.13 18.08
CA GLY A 54 -4.30 -6.21 18.84
C GLY A 54 -4.08 -4.74 18.43
N PRO A 55 -5.00 -3.84 18.83
CA PRO A 55 -4.87 -2.42 18.52
C PRO A 55 -3.64 -1.81 19.21
N PRO A 56 -3.00 -0.80 18.60
CA PRO A 56 -1.89 -0.11 19.24
C PRO A 56 -2.35 0.58 20.54
N PRO A 57 -1.48 0.65 21.59
CA PRO A 57 -1.80 1.38 22.81
C PRO A 57 -2.13 2.86 22.54
N GLY A 58 -3.26 3.33 23.07
CA GLY A 58 -3.76 4.69 22.87
C GLY A 58 -4.85 4.77 21.81
N THR A 59 -5.02 5.95 21.22
CA THR A 59 -6.12 6.21 20.26
C THR A 59 -5.64 6.97 19.03
N GLY A 60 -6.17 6.60 17.87
CA GLY A 60 -6.02 7.35 16.62
C GLY A 60 -4.61 7.35 16.03
N ARG A 61 -4.33 8.36 15.20
CA ARG A 61 -3.11 8.47 14.37
C ARG A 61 -1.82 8.43 15.18
N ALA A 62 -1.79 9.09 16.34
CA ALA A 62 -0.59 9.15 17.17
C ALA A 62 -0.12 7.76 17.66
N ALA A 63 -1.07 6.89 18.01
CA ALA A 63 -0.77 5.52 18.40
C ALA A 63 -0.20 4.72 17.22
N ARG A 64 -0.84 4.81 16.04
CA ARG A 64 -0.40 4.13 14.81
C ARG A 64 0.95 4.61 14.27
N ARG A 65 1.36 5.85 14.56
CA ARG A 65 2.72 6.34 14.23
C ARG A 65 3.81 5.82 15.17
N THR A 66 3.44 5.38 16.37
CA THR A 66 4.40 5.03 17.44
C THR A 66 4.58 3.53 17.58
N TYR A 67 3.50 2.78 17.41
CA TYR A 67 3.46 1.34 17.61
C TYR A 67 3.14 0.65 16.30
N ASP A 68 3.72 -0.53 16.11
CA ASP A 68 3.31 -1.42 15.02
C ASP A 68 1.82 -1.78 15.19
N TRP A 69 1.08 -1.70 14.09
CA TRP A 69 -0.37 -1.87 14.04
C TRP A 69 -0.80 -2.80 12.90
N GLN A 70 0.09 -3.70 12.46
CA GLN A 70 -0.11 -4.58 11.32
C GLN A 70 -1.53 -5.20 11.25
N PRO A 71 -2.22 -5.13 10.09
CA PRO A 71 -3.50 -5.78 9.89
C PRO A 71 -3.39 -7.31 10.00
N ALA A 72 -4.44 -7.96 10.51
CA ALA A 72 -4.58 -9.41 10.40
C ALA A 72 -4.86 -9.83 8.94
N ALA A 73 -4.67 -11.11 8.61
CA ALA A 73 -4.96 -11.64 7.27
C ALA A 73 -6.42 -11.39 6.83
N ALA A 74 -7.36 -11.52 7.78
CA ALA A 74 -8.79 -11.26 7.57
C ALA A 74 -9.21 -9.79 7.71
N ALA A 75 -8.26 -8.85 7.80
CA ALA A 75 -8.57 -7.44 7.95
C ALA A 75 -9.32 -6.87 6.73
N PRO A 76 -10.16 -5.84 6.91
CA PRO A 76 -10.77 -5.13 5.81
C PRO A 76 -9.74 -4.57 4.83
N SER A 77 -10.09 -4.51 3.54
CA SER A 77 -9.14 -4.06 2.51
C SER A 77 -8.67 -2.62 2.67
N TRP A 78 -9.48 -1.75 3.26
CA TRP A 78 -9.08 -0.38 3.58
C TRP A 78 -7.93 -0.36 4.60
N MET A 79 -7.90 -1.32 5.53
CA MET A 79 -6.85 -1.42 6.55
C MET A 79 -5.55 -1.93 5.95
N ASN A 80 -5.63 -2.93 5.05
CA ASN A 80 -4.48 -3.39 4.26
C ASN A 80 -3.94 -2.31 3.32
N MET A 81 -4.82 -1.48 2.72
CA MET A 81 -4.40 -0.32 1.93
C MET A 81 -3.67 0.71 2.80
N ALA A 82 -4.19 1.06 3.98
CA ALA A 82 -3.51 1.98 4.88
C ALA A 82 -2.13 1.45 5.29
N TRP A 83 -2.04 0.16 5.62
CA TRP A 83 -0.78 -0.49 5.96
C TRP A 83 0.23 -0.48 4.80
N LEU A 84 -0.22 -0.81 3.58
CA LEU A 84 0.59 -0.72 2.38
C LEU A 84 1.16 0.69 2.18
N LEU A 85 0.34 1.72 2.35
CA LEU A 85 0.80 3.11 2.19
C LEU A 85 1.76 3.55 3.29
N ASP A 86 1.57 3.07 4.52
CA ASP A 86 2.47 3.36 5.64
C ASP A 86 3.85 2.73 5.42
N ASP A 87 3.89 1.46 5.01
CA ASP A 87 5.15 0.79 4.73
C ASP A 87 5.82 1.35 3.46
N LEU A 88 5.06 1.66 2.41
CA LEU A 88 5.60 2.40 1.25
C LEU A 88 6.19 3.76 1.66
N ALA A 89 5.61 4.46 2.64
CA ALA A 89 6.17 5.71 3.15
C ALA A 89 7.54 5.50 3.81
N ALA A 90 7.77 4.37 4.47
CA ALA A 90 9.06 4.04 5.08
C ALA A 90 10.14 3.75 4.03
N TRP A 91 9.77 3.17 2.89
CA TRP A 91 10.73 2.68 1.89
C TRP A 91 10.87 3.54 0.64
N VAL A 92 9.95 4.46 0.34
CA VAL A 92 9.94 5.23 -0.92
C VAL A 92 11.25 5.99 -1.21
N GLY A 93 11.91 6.51 -0.17
CA GLY A 93 13.21 7.17 -0.32
C GLY A 93 14.31 6.21 -0.77
N GLN A 94 14.37 5.02 -0.18
CA GLN A 94 15.35 4.00 -0.56
C GLN A 94 15.00 3.32 -1.89
N MET A 95 13.71 3.18 -2.22
CA MET A 95 13.29 2.77 -3.56
C MET A 95 13.86 3.73 -4.61
N ALA A 96 13.78 5.04 -4.38
CA ALA A 96 14.33 6.03 -5.29
C ALA A 96 15.86 5.99 -5.38
N GLU A 97 16.57 5.72 -4.27
CA GLU A 97 18.02 5.48 -4.27
C GLU A 97 18.41 4.27 -5.11
N ASP A 98 17.57 3.22 -5.13
CA ASP A 98 17.72 2.03 -5.95
C ASP A 98 17.16 2.18 -7.38
N HIS A 99 16.87 3.41 -7.82
CA HIS A 99 16.28 3.75 -9.13
C HIS A 99 14.88 3.15 -9.40
N VAL A 100 14.16 2.77 -8.35
CA VAL A 100 12.76 2.34 -8.38
C VAL A 100 11.85 3.50 -7.98
N VAL A 101 11.16 4.09 -8.94
CA VAL A 101 10.31 5.27 -8.69
C VAL A 101 8.87 4.87 -8.47
N LEU A 102 8.32 5.16 -7.29
CA LEU A 102 6.89 5.03 -7.00
C LEU A 102 6.09 6.14 -7.68
N ALA A 103 5.12 5.77 -8.52
CA ALA A 103 4.24 6.71 -9.21
C ALA A 103 2.87 6.86 -8.51
N GLY A 104 2.41 5.83 -7.82
CA GLY A 104 1.15 5.86 -7.08
C GLY A 104 0.51 4.48 -6.90
N VAL A 105 -0.80 4.47 -6.61
CA VAL A 105 -1.60 3.25 -6.42
C VAL A 105 -2.91 3.39 -7.19
N GLU A 106 -3.39 2.29 -7.78
CA GLU A 106 -4.73 2.17 -8.37
C GLU A 106 -5.45 0.98 -7.76
N SER A 107 -6.61 1.21 -7.13
CA SER A 107 -7.47 0.17 -6.57
C SER A 107 -8.85 0.30 -7.22
N PRO A 108 -9.04 -0.21 -8.45
CA PRO A 108 -10.34 -0.12 -9.12
C PRO A 108 -11.39 -1.01 -8.44
N LYS A 109 -10.95 -2.09 -7.79
CA LYS A 109 -11.79 -3.05 -7.06
C LYS A 109 -11.38 -3.11 -5.58
N PRO A 110 -12.28 -3.52 -4.67
CA PRO A 110 -12.00 -3.52 -3.23
C PRO A 110 -11.02 -4.62 -2.78
N ASP A 111 -10.80 -5.67 -3.59
CA ASP A 111 -10.07 -6.87 -3.23
C ASP A 111 -8.58 -6.85 -3.61
N TRP A 112 -8.16 -5.90 -4.47
CA TRP A 112 -6.76 -5.77 -4.89
C TRP A 112 -6.42 -4.33 -5.30
N CYS A 113 -5.12 -4.06 -5.42
CA CYS A 113 -4.61 -2.82 -6.03
C CYS A 113 -3.37 -3.08 -6.89
N ASP A 114 -3.13 -2.17 -7.83
CA ASP A 114 -1.87 -2.03 -8.56
C ASP A 114 -1.05 -0.92 -7.90
N VAL A 115 0.16 -1.24 -7.41
CA VAL A 115 1.20 -0.26 -7.10
C VAL A 115 1.92 0.08 -8.39
N LEU A 116 1.93 1.36 -8.76
CA LEU A 116 2.54 1.86 -9.97
C LEU A 116 4.00 2.21 -9.70
N VAL A 117 4.92 1.53 -10.35
CA VAL A 117 6.36 1.73 -10.19
C VAL A 117 7.05 1.87 -11.53
N ARG A 118 8.19 2.55 -11.55
CA ARG A 118 9.11 2.58 -12.68
C ARG A 118 10.45 2.01 -12.23
N ASP A 119 10.95 1.02 -12.94
CA ASP A 119 12.33 0.56 -12.83
C ASP A 119 13.10 1.16 -14.02
N GLY A 120 13.90 2.20 -13.73
CA GLY A 120 14.45 3.10 -14.74
C GLY A 120 13.35 3.75 -15.59
N ASP A 121 13.36 3.48 -16.89
CA ASP A 121 12.37 4.00 -17.84
C ASP A 121 11.15 3.11 -18.06
N THR A 122 11.15 1.89 -17.50
CA THR A 122 10.10 0.91 -17.76
C THR A 122 9.00 1.01 -16.70
N PRO A 123 7.75 1.31 -17.09
CA PRO A 123 6.64 1.33 -16.15
C PRO A 123 6.11 -0.08 -15.89
N TYR A 124 5.87 -0.39 -14.62
CA TYR A 124 5.25 -1.63 -14.17
C TYR A 124 4.05 -1.37 -13.25
N ARG A 125 3.18 -2.36 -13.19
CA ARG A 125 2.08 -2.46 -12.22
C ARG A 125 2.34 -3.68 -11.35
N ALA A 126 2.61 -3.49 -10.07
CA ALA A 126 2.67 -4.60 -9.12
C ALA A 126 1.28 -4.79 -8.50
N ARG A 127 0.63 -5.93 -8.77
CA ARG A 127 -0.72 -6.21 -8.30
C ARG A 127 -0.70 -7.03 -7.01
N LEU A 128 -1.30 -6.49 -5.95
CA LEU A 128 -1.34 -7.11 -4.62
C LEU A 128 -2.79 -7.38 -4.19
N ALA A 129 -2.98 -8.43 -3.39
CA ALA A 129 -4.28 -8.71 -2.76
C ALA A 129 -4.47 -7.86 -1.50
N LEU A 130 -5.63 -7.22 -1.37
CA LEU A 130 -6.01 -6.42 -0.19
C LEU A 130 -7.07 -7.11 0.67
N ALA A 131 -7.75 -8.14 0.15
CA ALA A 131 -8.77 -8.89 0.86
C ALA A 131 -8.64 -10.38 0.57
N ALA A 132 -9.38 -11.20 1.34
CA ALA A 132 -9.41 -12.66 1.20
C ALA A 132 -8.01 -13.29 1.19
N ARG A 133 -7.16 -12.81 2.10
CA ARG A 133 -5.76 -13.22 2.22
C ARG A 133 -5.66 -14.37 3.22
N ASP A 134 -4.82 -15.35 2.90
CA ASP A 134 -4.49 -16.45 3.83
C ASP A 134 -3.42 -16.02 4.84
N GLU A 135 -2.58 -15.06 4.47
CA GLU A 135 -1.49 -14.53 5.30
C GLU A 135 -1.57 -13.00 5.45
N VAL A 136 -0.90 -12.45 6.47
CA VAL A 136 -0.79 -11.00 6.68
C VAL A 136 -0.03 -10.36 5.52
N LEU A 137 -0.31 -9.09 5.22
CA LEU A 137 0.49 -8.34 4.27
C LEU A 137 1.78 -7.88 4.96
N ASP A 138 2.84 -8.67 4.86
CA ASP A 138 4.08 -8.43 5.60
C ASP A 138 5.02 -7.50 4.83
N TYR A 139 5.36 -6.36 5.42
CA TYR A 139 6.32 -5.36 4.91
C TYR A 139 6.26 -5.12 3.38
N PRO A 140 5.09 -4.73 2.82
CA PRO A 140 4.90 -4.73 1.38
C PRO A 140 5.78 -3.72 0.61
N GLY A 141 6.10 -2.58 1.21
CA GLY A 141 7.03 -1.60 0.65
C GLY A 141 8.47 -2.10 0.63
N MET A 142 8.93 -2.76 1.70
CA MET A 142 10.24 -3.42 1.73
C MET A 142 10.33 -4.48 0.64
N TYR A 143 9.33 -5.37 0.57
CA TYR A 143 9.29 -6.44 -0.42
C TYR A 143 9.32 -5.88 -1.85
N LEU A 144 8.50 -4.86 -2.15
CA LEU A 144 8.47 -4.23 -3.47
C LEU A 144 9.82 -3.60 -3.82
N ARG A 145 10.46 -2.92 -2.87
CA ARG A 145 11.80 -2.36 -3.09
C ARG A 145 12.78 -3.45 -3.52
N GLU A 146 12.93 -4.51 -2.71
CA GLU A 146 13.87 -5.60 -2.97
C GLU A 146 13.56 -6.31 -4.30
N LEU A 147 12.28 -6.61 -4.55
CA LEU A 147 11.82 -7.28 -5.75
C LEU A 147 12.23 -6.52 -7.03
N PHE A 148 12.09 -5.19 -7.03
CA PHE A 148 12.44 -4.36 -8.18
C PHE A 148 13.94 -4.11 -8.26
N ALA A 149 14.60 -3.74 -7.16
CA ALA A 149 16.03 -3.47 -7.11
C ALA A 149 16.88 -4.69 -7.52
N GLU A 150 16.46 -5.89 -7.13
CA GLU A 150 17.15 -7.15 -7.48
C GLU A 150 16.71 -7.72 -8.83
N GLY A 151 15.75 -7.08 -9.50
CA GLY A 151 15.25 -7.53 -10.80
C GLY A 151 14.40 -8.81 -10.78
N ARG A 152 14.06 -9.33 -9.59
CA ARG A 152 13.22 -10.52 -9.38
C ARG A 152 11.77 -10.34 -9.85
N HIS A 153 11.30 -9.10 -9.98
CA HIS A 153 9.96 -8.82 -10.53
C HIS A 153 9.72 -9.47 -11.91
N ARG A 154 10.78 -9.74 -12.69
CA ARG A 154 10.70 -10.38 -14.00
C ARG A 154 10.14 -11.80 -13.96
N ASP A 155 10.33 -12.51 -12.84
CA ASP A 155 9.84 -13.87 -12.63
C ASP A 155 8.32 -13.91 -12.38
N HIS A 156 7.73 -12.76 -12.08
CA HIS A 156 6.31 -12.59 -11.76
C HIS A 156 5.56 -11.80 -12.84
N LEU A 157 6.21 -11.50 -13.98
CA LEU A 157 5.57 -10.82 -15.09
C LEU A 157 4.53 -11.72 -15.75
N THR A 158 3.34 -11.17 -15.95
CA THR A 158 2.34 -11.80 -16.83
C THR A 158 2.77 -11.67 -18.29
N GLU A 159 2.07 -12.39 -19.19
CA GLU A 159 2.36 -12.39 -20.63
C GLU A 159 2.35 -10.99 -21.28
N ASN A 160 1.70 -10.00 -20.66
CA ASN A 160 1.68 -8.62 -21.14
C ASN A 160 3.00 -7.84 -20.88
N GLY A 161 3.95 -8.43 -20.15
CA GLY A 161 5.29 -7.88 -19.89
C GLY A 161 5.36 -6.62 -19.01
N THR A 162 4.24 -6.17 -18.43
CA THR A 162 4.20 -4.92 -17.62
C THR A 162 3.43 -5.05 -16.30
N LEU A 163 2.62 -6.10 -16.16
CA LEU A 163 1.95 -6.46 -14.91
C LEU A 163 2.76 -7.53 -14.18
N VAL A 164 3.14 -7.23 -12.95
CA VAL A 164 3.79 -8.11 -11.98
C VAL A 164 2.69 -8.60 -11.02
N ASP A 165 2.25 -9.85 -11.14
CA ASP A 165 1.13 -10.35 -10.33
C ASP A 165 1.64 -10.99 -9.03
N LEU A 166 1.39 -10.32 -7.90
CA LEU A 166 1.85 -10.72 -6.58
C LEU A 166 0.71 -11.22 -5.69
N ARG A 167 -0.52 -11.36 -6.18
CA ARG A 167 -1.69 -11.71 -5.33
C ARG A 167 -1.62 -13.07 -4.62
N GLY A 168 -0.75 -13.98 -5.08
CA GLY A 168 -0.49 -15.27 -4.44
C GLY A 168 0.86 -15.33 -3.71
N ILE A 169 1.54 -14.19 -3.58
CA ILE A 169 2.88 -14.07 -2.98
C ILE A 169 2.83 -13.08 -1.83
N LEU A 170 2.34 -11.86 -2.14
CA LEU A 170 2.08 -10.79 -1.20
C LEU A 170 0.62 -10.69 -0.84
#